data_AF-A0A5B0VIV6-F1
#
_entry.id   AF-A0A5B0VIV6-F1
#
_cell.length_a   1.000
_cell.length_b   1.000
_cell.length_c   1.000
_cell.angle_alpha   90.00
_cell.angle_beta   90.00
_cell.angle_gamma   90.00
#
_symmetry.space_group_name_H-M   'P 1'
#
loop_
_entity.id
_entity.type
_entity.pdbx_description
1 polymer ?
#
loop_
_entity_poly.entity_id
_entity_poly.type
_entity_poly.pdbx_seq_one_letter_code
_entity_poly.pdbx_strand_id
1 'polypeptide(L)'
;MVHIPYAKSHRKPIDLISDLEEKGLNFKNKALAEHILSFISYYRFKIYLFQFMYQDEEGKKQFRDGIFFENGLDIYRFDESLRNYIFRIISRLEIKFRSRLDHTISEYTQETSRCSF
;
A
#
# COMPACT_ATOMS: atom_id res chain seq x y z
N MET A 1 29.56 19.75 -8.57
CA MET A 1 28.35 19.11 -8.00
C MET A 1 28.69 17.63 -7.80
N VAL A 2 28.87 17.19 -6.55
CA VAL A 2 29.23 15.79 -6.24
C VAL A 2 27.95 14.97 -6.21
N HIS A 3 27.80 14.03 -7.14
CA HIS A 3 26.71 13.06 -7.12
C HIS A 3 27.02 12.03 -6.02
N ILE A 4 26.33 12.14 -4.89
CA ILE A 4 26.42 11.12 -3.84
C ILE A 4 25.60 9.92 -4.33
N PRO A 5 26.21 8.77 -4.64
CA PRO A 5 25.46 7.60 -5.04
C PRO A 5 24.51 7.20 -3.91
N TYR A 6 23.24 6.95 -4.26
CA TYR A 6 22.22 6.52 -3.30
C TYR A 6 22.58 5.13 -2.75
N ALA A 7 23.23 5.10 -1.60
CA ALA A 7 23.71 3.90 -0.92
C ALA A 7 22.70 3.35 0.08
N LYS A 8 21.42 3.21 -0.31
CA LYS A 8 20.45 2.52 0.56
C LYS A 8 20.56 1.02 0.29
N SER A 9 21.36 0.34 1.11
CA SER A 9 21.51 -1.11 1.05
C SER A 9 20.13 -1.78 1.14
N HIS A 10 19.83 -2.67 0.20
CA HIS A 10 18.66 -3.53 0.26
C HIS A 10 18.77 -4.37 1.54
N ARG A 11 18.03 -3.99 2.59
CA ARG A 11 18.00 -4.80 3.83
C ARG A 11 17.36 -6.13 3.50
N LYS A 12 18.01 -7.22 3.91
CA LYS A 12 17.46 -8.55 3.72
C LYS A 12 16.22 -8.71 4.62
N PRO A 13 15.22 -9.50 4.22
CA PRO A 13 14.04 -9.77 5.06
C PRO A 13 14.40 -10.24 6.47
N ILE A 14 15.45 -11.06 6.60
CA ILE A 14 15.98 -11.54 7.89
C ILE A 14 16.44 -10.38 8.80
N ASP A 15 17.14 -9.38 8.26
CA ASP A 15 17.64 -8.23 9.03
C ASP A 15 16.48 -7.38 9.55
N LEU A 16 15.44 -7.25 8.72
CA LEU A 16 14.22 -6.51 9.06
C LEU A 16 13.41 -7.19 10.17
N ILE A 17 13.35 -8.53 10.18
CA ILE A 17 12.71 -9.28 11.27
C ILE A 17 13.44 -9.02 12.58
N SER A 18 14.79 -9.09 12.57
CA SER A 18 15.61 -8.82 13.75
C SER A 18 15.44 -7.38 14.26
N ASP A 19 15.44 -6.38 13.36
CA ASP A 19 15.19 -4.97 13.69
C ASP A 19 13.80 -4.73 14.33
N LEU A 20 12.81 -5.53 13.92
CA LEU A 20 11.43 -5.42 14.44
C LEU A 20 11.29 -6.12 15.80
N GLU A 21 11.96 -7.26 15.96
CA GLU A 21 12.01 -8.00 17.23
C GLU A 21 12.72 -7.18 18.31
N GLU A 22 13.85 -6.53 17.98
CA GLU A 22 14.57 -5.63 18.89
C GLU A 22 13.68 -4.46 19.36
N LYS A 23 12.68 -4.08 18.56
CA LYS A 23 11.72 -3.02 18.89
C LYS A 23 10.50 -3.50 19.68
N GLY A 24 10.46 -4.77 20.07
CA GLY A 24 9.36 -5.37 20.84
C GLY A 24 8.21 -5.95 20.01
N LEU A 25 8.39 -6.15 18.69
CA LEU A 25 7.37 -6.81 17.87
C LEU A 25 7.43 -8.34 18.06
N ASN A 26 6.30 -8.94 18.42
CA ASN A 26 6.19 -10.40 18.53
C ASN A 26 5.82 -11.04 17.19
N PHE A 27 6.25 -12.28 16.99
CA PHE A 27 5.97 -13.06 15.78
C PHE A 27 5.43 -14.43 16.15
N LYS A 28 4.33 -14.88 15.53
CA LYS A 28 3.87 -16.27 15.71
C LYS A 28 4.72 -17.24 14.91
N ASN A 29 5.12 -16.85 13.69
CA ASN A 29 6.03 -17.63 12.86
C ASN A 29 6.98 -16.71 12.08
N LYS A 30 8.25 -16.67 12.51
CA LYS A 30 9.28 -15.82 11.91
C LYS A 30 9.59 -16.18 10.46
N ALA A 31 9.64 -17.47 10.12
CA ALA A 31 9.91 -17.91 8.75
C ALA A 31 8.79 -17.48 7.78
N LEU A 32 7.54 -17.54 8.24
CA LEU A 32 6.39 -17.06 7.48
C LEU A 32 6.44 -15.54 7.32
N ALA A 33 6.74 -14.80 8.40
CA ALA A 33 6.88 -13.34 8.35
C ALA A 33 8.01 -12.89 7.42
N GLU A 34 9.15 -13.58 7.43
CA GLU A 34 10.28 -13.34 6.52
C GLU A 34 9.85 -13.56 5.06
N HIS A 35 9.19 -14.69 4.78
CA HIS A 35 8.66 -14.99 3.46
C HIS A 35 7.71 -13.88 3.01
N ILE A 36 6.76 -13.47 3.84
CA ILE A 36 5.83 -12.37 3.53
C ILE A 36 6.59 -11.07 3.22
N LEU A 37 7.55 -10.66 4.05
CA LEU A 37 8.35 -9.46 3.84
C LEU A 37 9.22 -9.53 2.58
N SER A 38 9.47 -10.72 2.04
CA SER A 38 10.09 -10.89 0.72
C SER A 38 9.13 -10.57 -0.44
N PHE A 39 7.82 -10.75 -0.27
CA PHE A 39 6.80 -10.42 -1.28
C PHE A 39 6.27 -8.99 -1.14
N ILE A 40 6.18 -8.46 0.08
CA ILE A 40 5.64 -7.13 0.33
C ILE A 40 6.75 -6.12 0.65
N SER A 41 6.61 -4.89 0.13
CA SER A 41 7.55 -3.81 0.46
C SER A 41 7.46 -3.44 1.94
N TYR A 42 8.53 -3.72 2.71
CA TYR A 42 8.63 -3.38 4.14
C TYR A 42 8.28 -1.92 4.44
N TYR A 43 8.70 -0.97 3.61
CA TYR A 43 8.39 0.45 3.83
C TYR A 43 6.89 0.76 3.78
N ARG A 44 6.12 0.05 2.95
CA ARG A 44 4.67 0.18 2.92
C ARG A 44 4.05 -0.47 4.14
N PHE A 45 4.51 -1.68 4.46
CA PHE A 45 4.06 -2.42 5.65
C PHE A 45 4.29 -1.65 6.95
N LYS A 46 5.45 -0.98 7.08
CA LYS A 46 5.84 -0.18 8.24
C LYS A 46 4.83 0.93 8.58
N ILE A 47 4.12 1.48 7.60
CA ILE A 47 3.11 2.52 7.83
C ILE A 47 1.96 1.94 8.66
N TYR A 48 1.54 0.71 8.39
CA TYR A 48 0.48 0.02 9.15
C TYR A 48 0.95 -0.43 10.53
N LEU A 49 2.26 -0.62 10.71
CA LEU A 49 2.84 -0.89 12.03
C LEU A 49 2.94 0.36 12.91
N PHE A 50 2.96 1.55 12.31
CA PHE A 50 3.21 2.81 13.03
C PHE A 50 2.20 3.09 14.14
N GLN A 51 0.94 2.72 13.91
CA GLN A 51 -0.15 2.89 14.87
C GLN A 51 0.02 2.09 16.18
N PHE A 52 0.86 1.06 16.16
CA PHE A 52 1.14 0.22 17.32
C PHE A 52 2.40 0.64 18.07
N MET A 53 3.14 1.60 17.53
CA MET A 53 4.31 2.14 18.19
C MET A 53 3.92 3.23 19.19
N TYR A 54 4.63 3.26 20.30
CA TYR A 54 4.61 4.38 21.25
C TYR A 54 6.02 4.95 21.37
N GLN A 55 6.11 6.17 21.89
CA GLN A 55 7.37 6.78 22.23
C GLN A 55 7.60 6.57 23.73
N ASP A 56 8.70 5.90 24.07
CA ASP A 56 9.12 5.71 25.45
C ASP A 56 9.63 7.01 26.06
N GLU A 57 9.84 7.05 27.38
CA GLU A 57 10.33 8.23 28.12
C GLU A 57 11.70 8.69 27.63
N GLU A 58 12.52 7.78 27.09
CA GLU A 58 13.81 8.06 26.45
C GLU A 58 13.69 8.58 25.00
N GLY A 59 12.47 8.75 24.50
CA GLY A 59 12.20 9.19 23.13
C GLY A 59 12.34 8.11 22.06
N LYS A 60 12.61 6.85 22.43
CA LYS A 60 12.72 5.70 21.51
C LYS A 60 11.35 5.24 21.06
N LYS A 61 11.21 4.87 19.77
CA LYS A 61 9.98 4.31 19.21
C LYS A 61 9.96 2.80 19.39
N GLN A 62 9.06 2.31 20.24
CA GLN A 62 8.91 0.89 20.59
C GLN A 62 7.49 0.41 20.29
N PHE A 63 7.31 -0.90 20.07
CA PHE A 63 5.99 -1.52 19.94
C PHE A 63 5.38 -1.77 21.31
N ARG A 64 4.06 -1.56 21.44
CA ARG A 64 3.33 -1.92 22.67
C ARG A 64 3.41 -3.43 22.92
N ASP A 65 3.39 -3.82 24.19
CA ASP A 65 3.37 -5.22 24.59
C ASP A 65 2.17 -5.97 23.99
N GLY A 66 2.41 -7.23 23.61
CA GLY A 66 1.40 -8.11 23.02
C GLY A 66 1.02 -7.78 21.58
N ILE A 67 1.71 -6.85 20.92
CA ILE A 67 1.52 -6.62 19.49
C ILE A 67 2.30 -7.66 18.68
N PHE A 68 1.59 -8.27 17.74
CA PHE A 68 2.11 -9.27 16.82
C PHE A 68 2.25 -8.69 15.42
N PHE A 69 3.23 -9.19 14.66
CA PHE A 69 3.39 -8.90 13.24
C PHE A 69 2.09 -9.15 12.45
N GLU A 70 1.38 -10.22 12.80
CA GLU A 70 0.12 -10.62 12.19
C GLU A 70 -0.97 -9.54 12.34
N ASN A 71 -0.97 -8.77 13.43
CA ASN A 71 -1.94 -7.68 13.62
C ASN A 71 -1.74 -6.58 12.56
N GLY A 72 -0.49 -6.21 12.28
CA GLY A 72 -0.16 -5.28 11.21
C GLY A 72 -0.47 -5.85 9.82
N LEU A 73 -0.26 -7.16 9.65
CA LEU A 73 -0.55 -7.87 8.41
C LEU A 73 -2.05 -7.90 8.09
N ASP A 74 -2.90 -8.07 9.09
CA ASP A 74 -4.35 -8.08 8.91
C ASP A 74 -4.86 -6.73 8.41
N ILE A 75 -4.32 -5.62 8.92
CA ILE A 75 -4.65 -4.27 8.45
C ILE A 75 -4.14 -4.05 7.03
N TYR A 76 -2.92 -4.51 6.73
CA TYR A 76 -2.37 -4.45 5.38
C TYR A 76 -3.27 -5.20 4.38
N ARG A 77 -3.70 -6.42 4.72
CA ARG A 77 -4.58 -7.26 3.89
C ARG A 77 -5.96 -6.64 3.73
N PHE A 78 -6.49 -6.04 4.80
CA PHE A 78 -7.74 -5.30 4.73
C PHE A 78 -7.64 -4.13 3.73
N ASP A 79 -6.61 -3.29 3.82
CA ASP A 79 -6.39 -2.18 2.88
C ASP A 79 -6.23 -2.68 1.43
N GLU A 80 -5.50 -3.77 1.22
CA GLU A 80 -5.35 -4.40 -0.08
C GLU A 80 -6.71 -4.84 -0.65
N SER A 81 -7.53 -5.51 0.15
CA SER A 81 -8.88 -5.92 -0.26
C SER A 81 -9.79 -4.73 -0.56
N LEU A 82 -9.74 -3.69 0.26
CA LEU A 82 -10.52 -2.46 0.10
C LEU A 82 -10.13 -1.75 -1.20
N ARG A 83 -8.82 -1.61 -1.45
CA ARG A 83 -8.29 -1.01 -2.67
C ARG A 83 -8.75 -1.76 -3.90
N ASN A 84 -8.66 -3.09 -3.89
CA ASN A 84 -9.12 -3.93 -5.01
C ASN A 84 -10.62 -3.76 -5.26
N TYR A 85 -11.41 -3.67 -4.19
CA TYR A 85 -12.85 -3.45 -4.28
C TYR A 85 -13.18 -2.08 -4.88
N ILE A 86 -12.54 -1.02 -4.40
CA ILE A 86 -12.71 0.36 -4.91
C ILE A 86 -12.31 0.43 -6.38
N PHE A 87 -11.15 -0.11 -6.76
CA PHE A 87 -10.73 -0.11 -8.17
C PHE A 87 -11.73 -0.85 -9.05
N ARG A 88 -12.28 -1.97 -8.60
CA ARG A 88 -13.33 -2.68 -9.34
C ARG A 88 -14.56 -1.81 -9.60
N ILE A 89 -14.96 -0.99 -8.64
CA ILE A 89 -16.09 -0.07 -8.81
C ILE A 89 -15.71 1.05 -9.77
N ILE A 90 -14.55 1.68 -9.57
CA ILE A 90 -14.06 2.78 -10.42
C ILE A 90 -13.95 2.32 -11.88
N SER A 91 -13.41 1.14 -12.14
CA SER A 91 -13.32 0.58 -13.50
C SER A 91 -14.69 0.43 -14.16
N ARG A 92 -15.72 0.00 -13.42
CA ARG A 92 -17.08 -0.09 -13.97
C ARG A 92 -17.69 1.28 -14.23
N LEU A 93 -17.41 2.26 -13.37
CA LEU A 93 -17.86 3.64 -13.54
C LEU A 93 -17.18 4.28 -14.77
N GLU A 94 -15.87 4.09 -14.91
CA GLU A 94 -15.05 4.62 -16.01
C GLU A 94 -15.56 4.11 -17.36
N ILE A 95 -15.77 2.80 -17.52
CA ILE A 95 -16.31 2.22 -18.76
C ILE A 95 -17.68 2.83 -19.10
N LYS A 96 -18.60 2.89 -18.13
CA LYS A 96 -19.94 3.45 -18.36
C LYS A 96 -19.88 4.94 -18.74
N PHE A 97 -19.04 5.70 -18.05
CA PHE A 97 -18.87 7.12 -18.28
C PHE A 97 -18.30 7.37 -19.69
N ARG A 98 -17.25 6.62 -20.06
CA ARG A 98 -16.64 6.69 -21.40
C ARG A 98 -17.65 6.37 -22.50
N SER A 99 -18.41 5.29 -22.37
CA SER A 99 -19.45 4.94 -23.35
C SER A 99 -20.53 6.02 -23.48
N ARG A 100 -20.91 6.68 -22.38
CA ARG A 100 -21.87 7.79 -22.43
C ARG A 100 -21.29 9.02 -23.13
N LEU A 101 -20.04 9.36 -22.83
CA LEU A 101 -19.34 10.46 -23.52
C LEU A 101 -19.24 10.20 -25.02
N ASP A 102 -18.81 9.02 -25.43
CA ASP A 102 -18.68 8.66 -26.85
C ASP A 102 -20.02 8.78 -27.59
N HIS A 103 -21.12 8.33 -26.96
CA HIS A 103 -22.46 8.45 -27.52
C HIS A 103 -22.89 9.90 -27.69
N THR A 104 -22.80 10.71 -26.63
CA THR A 104 -23.18 12.13 -26.67
C THR A 104 -22.34 12.90 -27.69
N ILE A 105 -21.03 12.68 -27.74
CA ILE A 105 -20.15 13.34 -28.72
C ILE A 105 -20.54 12.94 -30.15
N SER A 106 -20.87 11.66 -30.38
CA SER A 106 -21.32 11.19 -31.70
C SER A 106 -22.62 11.86 -32.13
N GLU A 107 -23.59 11.99 -31.23
CA GLU A 107 -24.87 12.70 -31.48
C GLU A 107 -24.64 14.16 -31.88
N TYR A 108 -23.87 14.92 -31.09
CA TYR A 108 -23.54 16.32 -31.40
C TYR A 108 -22.78 16.49 -32.73
N THR A 109 -21.93 15.53 -33.07
CA THR A 109 -21.16 15.56 -34.33
C THR A 109 -22.06 15.31 -35.55
N GLN A 110 -23.05 14.42 -35.43
CA GLN A 110 -24.06 14.19 -36.48
C GLN A 110 -24.96 15.40 -36.69
N GLU A 111 -25.34 16.11 -35.61
CA GLU A 111 -26.15 17.33 -35.69
C GLU A 111 -25.39 18.48 -36.37
N THR A 112 -24.11 18.66 -36.05
CA THR A 112 -23.26 19.70 -36.66
C THR A 112 -22.99 19.43 -38.15
N SER A 113 -22.90 18.15 -38.54
CA SER A 113 -22.76 17.73 -39.94
C SER A 113 -24.05 17.88 -40.75
N ARG A 114 -25.22 17.90 -40.10
CA ARG A 114 -26.53 18.12 -40.73
C ARG A 114 -26.87 19.60 -40.95
N CYS A 115 -26.36 20.50 -40.10
CA CYS A 115 -26.53 21.95 -40.26
C CYS A 115 -25.53 22.60 -41.24
N SER A 116 -24.64 21.81 -41.85
CA SER A 116 -23.69 22.27 -42.86
C SER A 116 -24.16 21.92 -44.28
N PHE A 117 -25.36 22.35 -44.68
CA PHE A 117 -25.83 22.40 -46.07
C PHE A 117 -26.82 23.55 -46.25
#